data_AF-T0PN57-F1
#
_entry.id   AF-T0PN57-F1
#
_cell.length_a   1.000
_cell.length_b   1.000
_cell.length_c   1.000
_cell.angle_alpha   90.00
_cell.angle_beta   90.00
_cell.angle_gamma   90.00
#
_symmetry.space_group_name_H-M   'P 1'
#
loop_
_entity.id
_entity.type
_entity.pdbx_description
1 polymer ?
#
loop_
_entity_poly.entity_id
_entity_poly.type
_entity_poly.pdbx_seq_one_letter_code
_entity_poly.pdbx_strand_id
1 'polypeptide(L)'
;MATKRVVVVCGWMGAKARPVAKYAELYKQLGYDAVVLLSSQGDFLTDGANVHPTAPTDLLPPTESLELIPHMLSNGGCRSWYCFEDHLRGSQRPFHVPAMVFDSAPSRATTKSLLETWKGAGNLPSLGLSLGMRAFLVQLTLYPRTFPSSFCTRTPTRS
;
A
#
# COMPACT_ATOMS: atom_id res chain seq x y z
N MET A 1 -3.80 27.28 -13.75
CA MET A 1 -3.08 25.98 -13.77
C MET A 1 -4.11 24.88 -13.59
N ALA A 2 -4.08 23.83 -14.41
CA ALA A 2 -5.05 22.75 -14.31
C ALA A 2 -4.62 21.76 -13.21
N THR A 3 -5.33 21.73 -12.10
CA THR A 3 -5.15 20.71 -11.06
C THR A 3 -5.73 19.39 -11.55
N LYS A 4 -4.94 18.32 -11.51
CA LYS A 4 -5.39 16.98 -11.93
C LYS A 4 -5.64 16.10 -10.71
N ARG A 5 -6.84 15.54 -10.62
CA ARG A 5 -7.27 14.68 -9.51
C ARG A 5 -7.20 13.21 -9.91
N VAL A 6 -6.37 12.45 -9.21
CA VAL A 6 -6.12 11.03 -9.50
C VAL A 6 -6.40 10.20 -8.25
N VAL A 7 -7.20 9.16 -8.42
CA VAL A 7 -7.40 8.12 -7.40
C VAL A 7 -6.32 7.06 -7.54
N VAL A 8 -5.57 6.81 -6.48
CA VAL A 8 -4.53 5.76 -6.46
C VAL A 8 -5.10 4.57 -5.71
N VAL A 9 -5.49 3.53 -6.45
CA VAL A 9 -6.02 2.29 -5.88
C VAL A 9 -4.86 1.38 -5.50
N CYS A 10 -4.54 1.33 -4.21
CA CYS A 10 -3.48 0.52 -3.65
C CYS A 10 -4.01 -0.87 -3.28
N GLY A 11 -3.60 -1.89 -4.04
CA GLY A 11 -4.01 -3.28 -3.88
C GLY A 11 -3.55 -3.90 -2.56
N TRP A 12 -4.27 -4.92 -2.11
CA TRP A 12 -3.81 -5.74 -0.99
C TRP A 12 -2.59 -6.56 -1.39
N MET A 13 -1.93 -7.13 -0.38
CA MET A 13 -0.71 -7.90 -0.56
C MET A 13 -0.97 -9.16 -1.42
N GLY A 14 -0.22 -9.29 -2.51
CA GLY A 14 -0.36 -10.41 -3.45
C GLY A 14 -1.64 -10.37 -4.28
N ALA A 15 -2.31 -9.22 -4.36
CA ALA A 15 -3.51 -9.06 -5.18
C ALA A 15 -3.21 -9.31 -6.66
N LYS A 16 -4.11 -10.04 -7.34
CA LYS A 16 -4.09 -10.10 -8.80
C LYS A 16 -4.56 -8.74 -9.36
N ALA A 17 -4.00 -8.34 -10.51
CA ALA A 17 -4.32 -7.06 -11.15
C ALA A 17 -5.83 -6.89 -11.43
N ARG A 18 -6.47 -7.92 -12.00
CA ARG A 18 -7.87 -7.87 -12.45
C ARG A 18 -8.87 -7.51 -11.33
N PRO A 19 -8.85 -8.16 -10.14
CA PRO A 19 -9.69 -7.76 -9.03
C PRO A 19 -9.52 -6.29 -8.59
N VAL A 20 -8.30 -5.80 -8.49
CA VAL A 20 -8.01 -4.43 -8.04
C VAL A 20 -8.43 -3.41 -9.11
N ALA A 21 -8.21 -3.72 -10.39
CA ALA A 21 -8.58 -2.86 -11.51
C ALA A 21 -10.07 -2.51 -11.54
N LYS A 22 -10.95 -3.37 -11.03
CA LYS A 22 -12.39 -3.08 -10.92
C LYS A 22 -12.67 -1.80 -10.12
N TYR A 23 -11.91 -1.56 -9.05
CA TYR A 23 -12.07 -0.34 -8.24
C TYR A 23 -11.65 0.90 -9.03
N ALA A 24 -10.55 0.83 -9.80
CA ALA A 24 -10.13 1.92 -10.66
C ALA A 24 -11.18 2.23 -11.73
N GLU A 25 -11.79 1.21 -12.34
CA GLU A 25 -12.89 1.39 -13.30
C GLU A 25 -14.12 2.05 -12.67
N LEU A 26 -14.48 1.71 -11.43
CA LEU A 26 -15.56 2.40 -10.71
C LEU A 26 -15.28 3.90 -10.55
N TYR A 27 -14.05 4.28 -10.18
CA TYR A 27 -13.69 5.69 -10.08
C TYR A 27 -13.71 6.41 -11.43
N LYS A 28 -13.27 5.75 -12.50
CA LYS A 28 -13.37 6.29 -13.86
C LYS A 28 -14.81 6.53 -14.27
N GLN A 29 -15.73 5.62 -13.95
CA GLN A 29 -17.17 5.80 -14.18
C GLN A 29 -17.76 6.98 -13.40
N LEU A 30 -17.17 7.32 -12.25
CA LEU A 30 -17.54 8.50 -11.45
C LEU A 30 -16.87 9.79 -11.94
N GLY A 31 -16.08 9.75 -13.02
CA GLY A 31 -15.42 10.92 -13.62
C GLY A 31 -14.04 11.25 -13.05
N TYR A 32 -13.44 10.36 -12.27
CA TYR A 32 -12.07 10.54 -11.76
C TYR A 32 -11.05 9.86 -12.68
N ASP A 33 -9.83 10.40 -12.77
CA ASP A 33 -8.70 9.60 -13.21
C ASP A 33 -8.35 8.58 -12.11
N ALA A 34 -8.02 7.35 -12.50
CA ALA A 34 -7.66 6.32 -11.54
C ALA A 34 -6.53 5.42 -12.05
N VAL A 35 -5.60 5.13 -11.15
CA VAL A 35 -4.44 4.24 -11.39
C VAL A 35 -4.39 3.15 -10.33
N VAL A 36 -3.74 2.04 -10.67
CA VAL A 36 -3.61 0.88 -9.77
C VAL A 36 -2.16 0.74 -9.33
N LEU A 37 -1.96 0.62 -8.03
CA LEU A 37 -0.67 0.32 -7.41
C LEU A 37 -0.78 -1.05 -6.72
N LEU A 38 -0.16 -2.09 -7.28
CA LEU A 38 -0.20 -3.44 -6.71
C LEU A 38 0.87 -3.63 -5.64
N SER A 39 0.58 -4.46 -4.65
CA SER A 39 1.53 -4.82 -3.59
C SER A 39 1.92 -6.30 -3.68
N SER A 40 3.19 -6.59 -3.47
CA SER A 40 3.72 -7.95 -3.31
C SER A 40 3.98 -8.29 -1.84
N GLN A 41 4.13 -9.57 -1.51
CA GLN A 41 4.58 -9.97 -0.17
C GLN A 41 6.00 -9.48 0.15
N GLY A 42 6.86 -9.41 -0.86
CA GLY A 42 8.25 -8.94 -0.71
C GLY A 42 8.34 -7.48 -0.27
N ASP A 43 7.36 -6.65 -0.64
CA ASP A 43 7.31 -5.23 -0.30
C ASP A 43 7.28 -5.00 1.22
N PHE A 44 6.70 -5.94 1.98
CA PHE A 44 6.64 -5.88 3.45
C PHE A 44 7.97 -6.18 4.13
N LEU A 45 8.87 -6.86 3.44
CA LEU A 45 10.19 -7.24 3.95
C LEU A 45 11.31 -6.37 3.36
N THR A 46 10.93 -5.44 2.50
CA THR A 46 11.83 -4.52 1.82
C THR A 46 11.79 -3.16 2.50
N ASP A 47 12.93 -2.47 2.53
CA ASP A 47 12.98 -1.09 2.99
C ASP A 47 12.03 -0.23 2.15
N GLY A 48 11.30 0.70 2.79
CA GLY A 48 10.30 1.52 2.12
C GLY A 48 10.86 2.33 0.96
N ALA A 49 12.14 2.73 1.02
CA ALA A 49 12.82 3.44 -0.05
C ALA A 49 12.99 2.61 -1.34
N ASN A 50 12.84 1.29 -1.26
CA ASN A 50 12.97 0.39 -2.41
C ASN A 50 11.62 -0.17 -2.89
N VAL A 51 10.52 0.19 -2.22
CA VAL A 51 9.17 -0.22 -2.62
C VAL A 51 8.58 0.85 -3.54
N HIS A 52 8.19 0.46 -4.76
CA HIS A 52 7.59 1.34 -5.78
C HIS A 52 8.42 2.59 -6.19
N PRO A 53 9.76 2.49 -6.38
CA PRO A 53 10.60 3.66 -6.58
C PRO A 53 10.26 4.48 -7.83
N THR A 54 9.76 3.84 -8.90
CA THR A 54 9.42 4.51 -10.17
C THR A 54 7.94 4.83 -10.31
N ALA A 55 7.09 4.28 -9.43
CA ALA A 55 5.64 4.32 -9.59
C ALA A 55 5.07 5.75 -9.67
N PRO A 56 5.55 6.76 -8.92
CA PRO A 56 5.06 8.13 -9.08
C PRO A 56 5.24 8.67 -10.50
N THR A 57 6.36 8.36 -11.15
CA THR A 57 6.66 8.80 -12.52
C THR A 57 5.88 7.99 -13.55
N ASP A 58 5.77 6.68 -13.34
CA ASP A 58 5.12 5.77 -14.29
C ASP A 58 3.59 5.92 -14.29
N LEU A 59 2.99 6.20 -13.14
CA LEU A 59 1.54 6.21 -12.97
C LEU A 59 0.93 7.61 -13.04
N LEU A 60 1.68 8.66 -12.68
CA LEU A 60 1.12 10.01 -12.60
C LEU A 60 1.61 10.87 -13.78
N PRO A 61 0.70 11.60 -14.44
CA PRO A 61 1.06 12.46 -15.57
C PRO A 61 2.01 13.57 -15.09
N PRO A 62 2.91 14.12 -15.93
CA PRO A 62 3.77 15.23 -15.52
C PRO A 62 2.94 16.53 -15.46
N THR A 63 2.47 16.90 -14.26
CA THR A 63 1.64 18.09 -14.03
C THR A 63 2.20 18.93 -12.87
N GLU A 64 1.94 20.25 -12.93
CA GLU A 64 2.39 21.23 -11.93
C GLU A 64 1.72 21.05 -10.55
N SER A 65 0.49 20.55 -10.52
CA SER A 65 -0.25 20.29 -9.29
C SER A 65 -1.09 19.02 -9.39
N LEU A 66 -1.03 18.18 -8.36
CA LEU A 66 -1.77 16.93 -8.24
C LEU A 66 -2.66 16.93 -7.00
N GLU A 67 -3.87 16.41 -7.16
CA GLU A 67 -4.69 15.96 -6.04
C GLU A 67 -4.79 14.45 -6.07
N LEU A 68 -4.34 13.81 -5.00
CA LEU A 68 -4.27 12.35 -4.90
C LEU A 68 -5.26 11.86 -3.86
N ILE A 69 -6.11 10.91 -4.23
CA ILE A 69 -7.03 10.24 -3.31
C ILE A 69 -6.58 8.77 -3.22
N PRO A 70 -5.81 8.37 -2.19
CA PRO A 70 -5.46 6.98 -2.02
C PRO A 70 -6.66 6.17 -1.55
N HIS A 71 -6.91 5.06 -2.23
CA HIS A 71 -7.80 3.99 -1.78
C HIS A 71 -6.94 2.78 -1.41
N MET A 72 -6.76 2.58 -0.11
CA MET A 72 -5.87 1.57 0.46
C MET A 72 -6.65 0.31 0.84
N LEU A 73 -6.46 -0.75 0.05
CA LEU A 73 -7.04 -2.06 0.30
C LEU A 73 -6.13 -2.86 1.24
N SER A 74 -6.62 -3.16 2.45
CA SER A 74 -5.87 -3.86 3.50
C SER A 74 -4.56 -3.15 3.87
N ASN A 75 -3.74 -3.80 4.69
CA ASN A 75 -2.45 -3.25 5.11
C ASN A 75 -1.42 -3.23 3.96
N GLY A 76 -1.61 -4.05 2.91
CA GLY A 76 -0.80 -4.00 1.69
C GLY A 76 -0.97 -2.69 0.93
N GLY A 77 -2.21 -2.22 0.82
CA GLY A 77 -2.52 -0.94 0.23
C GLY A 77 -1.94 0.22 1.05
N CYS A 78 -2.06 0.16 2.38
CA CYS A 78 -1.49 1.17 3.28
C CYS A 78 0.04 1.27 3.15
N ARG A 79 0.73 0.12 3.14
CA ARG A 79 2.20 0.09 2.97
C ARG A 79 2.60 0.66 1.61
N SER A 80 1.91 0.27 0.54
CA SER A 80 2.21 0.76 -0.80
C SER A 80 2.00 2.27 -0.91
N TRP A 81 0.91 2.81 -0.34
CA TRP A 81 0.68 4.25 -0.30
C TRP A 81 1.77 4.98 0.48
N TYR A 82 2.14 4.49 1.66
CA TYR A 82 3.20 5.10 2.47
C TYR A 82 4.51 5.23 1.69
N CYS A 83 4.96 4.18 1.01
CA CYS A 83 6.17 4.20 0.20
C CYS A 83 6.03 5.12 -1.02
N PHE A 84 4.89 5.06 -1.72
CA PHE A 84 4.60 5.89 -2.88
C PHE A 84 4.58 7.39 -2.53
N GLU A 85 3.98 7.75 -1.40
CA GLU A 85 3.94 9.13 -0.89
C GLU A 85 5.34 9.64 -0.53
N ASP A 86 6.19 8.79 0.05
CA ASP A 86 7.57 9.15 0.39
C ASP A 86 8.39 9.45 -0.87
N HIS A 87 8.24 8.66 -1.93
CA HIS A 87 8.84 8.93 -3.24
C HIS A 87 8.34 10.22 -3.87
N LEU A 88 7.04 10.49 -3.78
CA LEU A 88 6.47 11.76 -4.24
C LEU A 88 7.09 12.96 -3.53
N ARG A 89 7.20 12.89 -2.19
CA ARG A 89 7.85 13.94 -1.39
C ARG A 89 9.33 14.09 -1.75
N GLY A 90 10.04 12.98 -1.92
CA GLY A 90 11.46 12.97 -2.32
C GLY A 90 11.70 13.59 -3.70
N SER A 91 10.75 13.43 -4.63
CA SER A 91 10.81 14.04 -5.96
C SER A 91 10.50 15.56 -5.97
N GLN A 92 10.21 16.15 -4.81
CA GLN A 92 9.79 17.56 -4.65
C GLN A 92 8.59 17.96 -5.51
N ARG A 93 7.79 16.98 -5.93
CA ARG A 93 6.62 17.21 -6.75
C ARG A 93 5.45 17.71 -5.89
N PRO A 94 4.84 18.87 -6.17
CA PRO A 94 3.71 19.35 -5.39
C PRO A 94 2.48 18.46 -5.54
N PHE A 95 1.95 17.98 -4.41
CA PHE A 95 0.68 17.25 -4.38
C PHE A 95 -0.11 17.58 -3.11
N HIS A 96 -1.43 17.36 -3.17
CA HIS A 96 -2.34 17.48 -2.05
C HIS A 96 -3.20 16.22 -1.93
N VAL A 97 -3.53 15.81 -0.70
CA VAL A 97 -4.35 14.62 -0.42
C VAL A 97 -5.64 15.07 0.26
N PRO A 98 -6.72 15.35 -0.50
CA PRO A 98 -7.94 15.91 0.07
C PRO A 98 -8.77 14.87 0.85
N ALA A 99 -8.57 13.58 0.57
CA ALA A 99 -9.27 12.49 1.21
C ALA A 99 -8.47 11.19 1.10
N MET A 100 -8.73 10.25 2.02
CA MET A 100 -8.17 8.90 1.99
C MET A 100 -9.28 7.88 2.24
N VAL A 101 -9.26 6.75 1.53
CA VAL A 101 -10.21 5.64 1.70
C VAL A 101 -9.46 4.42 2.25
N PHE A 102 -9.82 3.99 3.45
CA PHE A 102 -9.33 2.75 4.04
C PHE A 102 -10.38 1.64 3.89
N ASP A 103 -10.06 0.60 3.13
CA ASP A 103 -10.92 -0.57 2.99
C ASP A 103 -10.25 -1.77 3.66
N SER A 104 -10.85 -2.25 4.74
CA SER A 104 -10.43 -3.47 5.43
C SER A 104 -8.96 -3.43 5.91
N ALA A 105 -8.49 -2.26 6.35
CA ALA A 105 -7.12 -1.99 6.81
C ALA A 105 -7.07 -1.74 8.34
N PRO A 106 -6.97 -2.80 9.17
CA PRO A 106 -6.95 -2.65 10.62
C PRO A 106 -5.67 -1.97 11.09
N SER A 107 -5.82 -0.89 11.87
CA SER A 107 -4.71 -0.05 12.36
C SER A 107 -3.83 -0.70 13.43
N ARG A 108 -4.27 -1.80 14.04
CA ARG A 108 -3.53 -2.53 15.09
C ARG A 108 -3.46 -4.01 14.77
N ALA A 109 -2.23 -4.53 14.68
CA ALA A 109 -2.01 -5.96 14.70
C ALA A 109 -2.45 -6.51 16.06
N THR A 110 -3.30 -7.54 16.05
CA THR A 110 -3.71 -8.23 17.28
C THR A 110 -3.08 -9.61 17.32
N THR A 111 -2.73 -10.07 18.52
CA THR A 111 -2.26 -11.44 18.73
C THR A 111 -3.27 -12.47 18.23
N LYS A 112 -4.58 -12.15 18.36
CA LYS A 112 -5.67 -12.95 17.79
C LYS A 112 -5.56 -13.06 16.27
N SER A 113 -5.40 -11.95 15.54
CA SER A 113 -5.24 -11.98 14.07
C SER A 113 -4.00 -12.78 13.63
N LEU A 114 -2.89 -12.67 14.37
CA LEU A 114 -1.69 -13.46 14.10
C LEU A 114 -1.93 -14.95 14.31
N LEU A 115 -2.58 -15.32 15.42
CA LEU A 115 -2.88 -16.71 15.73
C LEU A 115 -3.86 -17.33 14.72
N GLU A 116 -4.90 -16.59 14.33
CA GLU A 116 -5.85 -17.06 13.32
C GLU A 116 -5.17 -17.23 11.95
N THR A 117 -4.29 -16.30 11.55
CA THR A 117 -3.53 -16.43 10.31
C THR A 117 -2.54 -17.61 10.38
N TRP A 118 -1.91 -17.83 11.53
CA TRP A 118 -0.99 -18.95 11.77
C TRP A 118 -1.70 -20.31 11.65
N LYS A 119 -2.88 -20.44 12.24
CA LYS A 119 -3.74 -21.63 12.09
C LYS A 119 -4.15 -21.81 10.64
N GLY A 120 -4.64 -20.75 10.01
CA GLY A 120 -5.09 -20.74 8.61
C GLY A 120 -4.01 -21.13 7.62
N ALA A 121 -2.73 -20.83 7.89
CA ALA A 121 -1.61 -21.26 7.05
C ALA A 121 -1.54 -22.79 6.87
N GLY A 122 -2.01 -23.58 7.87
CA GLY A 122 -2.08 -25.03 7.77
C GLY A 122 -3.08 -25.55 6.73
N ASN A 123 -4.03 -24.71 6.31
CA ASN A 123 -5.05 -25.05 5.30
C ASN A 123 -4.62 -24.67 3.87
N LEU A 124 -3.40 -24.14 3.69
CA LEU A 124 -2.89 -23.80 2.37
C LEU A 124 -2.66 -25.08 1.54
N PRO A 125 -2.85 -25.02 0.22
CA PRO A 125 -2.90 -26.21 -0.64
C PRO A 125 -1.56 -26.95 -0.76
N SER A 126 -0.46 -26.37 -0.28
CA SER A 126 0.84 -27.04 -0.26
C SER A 126 1.61 -26.76 1.03
N LEU A 127 2.44 -27.72 1.42
CA LEU A 127 3.34 -27.60 2.56
C LEU A 127 4.28 -26.40 2.42
N GLY A 128 4.78 -26.15 1.21
CA GLY A 128 5.66 -25.01 0.92
C GLY A 128 4.96 -23.67 1.15
N LEU A 129 3.69 -23.53 0.75
CA LEU A 129 2.91 -22.32 1.00
C LEU A 129 2.62 -22.12 2.48
N SER A 130 2.31 -23.21 3.20
CA SER A 130 2.11 -23.19 4.66
C SER A 130 3.38 -22.74 5.40
N LEU A 131 4.53 -23.34 5.08
CA LEU A 131 5.82 -22.97 5.66
C LEU A 131 6.21 -21.53 5.29
N GLY A 132 6.04 -21.14 4.03
CA GLY A 132 6.31 -19.78 3.55
C GLY A 132 5.47 -18.73 4.28
N MET A 133 4.17 -18.95 4.43
CA MET A 133 3.27 -18.05 5.17
C MET A 133 3.68 -17.94 6.65
N ARG A 134 4.05 -19.05 7.30
CA ARG A 134 4.51 -19.03 8.69
C ARG A 134 5.83 -18.28 8.84
N ALA A 135 6.79 -18.51 7.95
CA ALA A 135 8.06 -17.77 7.93
C ALA A 135 7.82 -16.26 7.74
N PHE A 136 6.91 -15.90 6.84
CA PHE A 136 6.49 -14.52 6.61
C PHE A 136 5.87 -13.89 7.86
N LEU A 137 4.99 -14.58 8.59
CA LEU A 137 4.40 -14.09 9.84
C LEU A 137 5.46 -13.87 10.94
N VAL A 138 6.45 -14.77 11.04
CA VAL A 138 7.59 -14.59 11.96
C VAL A 138 8.38 -13.34 11.58
N GLN A 139 8.71 -13.18 10.29
CA GLN A 139 9.42 -12.00 9.82
C GLN A 139 8.64 -10.70 10.04
N LEU A 140 7.31 -10.68 9.80
CA LEU A 140 6.47 -9.52 10.11
C LEU A 140 6.50 -9.16 11.60
N THR A 141 6.56 -10.16 12.48
CA THR A 141 6.65 -9.93 13.94
C THR A 141 8.02 -9.34 14.33
N LEU A 142 9.07 -9.72 13.61
CA LEU A 142 10.43 -9.20 13.79
C LEU A 142 10.67 -7.88 13.05
N TYR A 143 9.83 -7.55 12.06
CA TYR A 143 9.97 -6.39 11.19
C TYR A 143 10.18 -5.05 11.92
N PRO A 144 9.47 -4.73 13.03
CA PRO A 144 9.73 -3.50 13.78
C PRO A 144 11.15 -3.41 14.35
N ARG A 145 11.80 -4.56 14.59
CA ARG A 145 13.17 -4.62 15.12
C ARG A 145 14.21 -4.53 14.02
N THR A 146 13.91 -5.03 12.82
CA THR A 146 14.85 -5.04 11.69
C THR A 146 14.80 -3.74 10.88
N PHE A 147 13.65 -3.07 10.81
CA PHE A 147 13.47 -1.79 10.09
C PHE A 147 12.75 -0.75 10.96
N PRO A 148 13.40 -0.25 12.02
CA PRO A 148 12.78 0.70 12.96
C PRO A 148 12.37 2.03 12.30
N SER A 149 13.06 2.45 11.23
CA SER A 149 12.75 3.67 10.45
C SER A 149 11.46 3.57 9.63
N SER A 150 10.98 2.35 9.37
CA SER A 150 9.77 2.07 8.58
C SER A 150 8.49 2.06 9.40
N PHE A 151 8.57 2.11 10.74
CA PHE A 151 7.41 2.23 11.60
C PHE A 151 7.09 3.71 11.85
N CYS A 152 5.82 4.04 11.61
CA CYS A 152 5.26 5.38 11.67
C CYS A 152 5.55 6.08 13.02
N THR A 153 6.67 6.81 13.07
CA THR A 153 6.99 7.80 14.12
C THR A 153 6.72 9.22 13.66
N ARG A 154 6.20 9.42 12.44
CA ARG A 154 5.89 10.76 11.92
C ARG A 154 4.61 11.27 12.59
N THR A 155 4.80 12.10 13.62
CA THR A 155 3.78 13.03 14.11
C THR A 155 3.25 13.84 12.93
N PRO A 156 1.92 14.03 12.79
CA PRO A 156 1.37 14.86 11.74
C PRO A 156 1.89 16.29 11.94
N THR A 157 2.76 16.75 11.05
CA THR A 157 3.06 18.17 10.94
C THR A 157 1.79 18.84 10.44
N ARG A 158 1.09 19.53 11.34
CA ARG A 158 0.04 20.48 10.97
C ARG A 158 0.69 21.55 10.09
N SER A 159 0.40 21.52 8.79
CA SER A 159 0.53 22.67 7.89
C SER A 159 -0.68 23.58 8.06
#